data_AF-A0A951BAG3-F1
#
_entry.id   AF-A0A951BAG3-F1
#
_cell.length_a   1.000
_cell.length_b   1.000
_cell.length_c   1.000
_cell.angle_alpha   90.00
_cell.angle_beta   90.00
_cell.angle_gamma   90.00
#
_symmetry.space_group_name_H-M   'P 1'
#
loop_
_entity.id
_entity.type
_entity.pdbx_description
1 polymer ?
#
loop_
_entity_poly.entity_id
_entity_poly.type
_entity_poly.pdbx_seq_one_letter_code
_entity_poly.pdbx_strand_id
1 'polypeptide(L)'
;AFAYLVAAIIGATFNPWMIFYQQSASVDKKLQPKDLKHARWDTGLGAVLTQCLTGAVLIAAAAKLRSGSAPASLASVGEISKALTLLLGEESGRLAFGVGVLGASLVAAIVSSLAFAWGVGEVTGYRRSLEFRPFEAKWFYGVYVGCVVGAGALVWLVPDLVWLTIAAQVLNAFLMPLVIGLLVALAVKVLPEPVRLRGWYKWLTIAVSSAACALGVFAGISGLF
;
A
#
# COMPACT_ATOMS: atom_id res chain seq x y z
N ALA A 1 -14.36 16.65 -0.71
CA ALA A 1 -13.77 16.28 0.61
C ALA A 1 -13.99 14.81 0.99
N PHE A 2 -15.20 14.35 1.30
CA PHE A 2 -15.45 12.95 1.73
C PHE A 2 -15.07 11.91 0.65
N ALA A 3 -15.48 12.12 -0.60
CA ALA A 3 -15.13 11.24 -1.72
C ALA A 3 -13.61 11.11 -1.93
N TYR A 4 -12.86 12.20 -1.70
CA TYR A 4 -11.41 12.19 -1.78
C TYR A 4 -10.76 11.28 -0.71
N LEU A 5 -11.30 11.30 0.51
CA LEU A 5 -10.85 10.39 1.58
C LEU A 5 -11.24 8.93 1.31
N VAL A 6 -12.40 8.70 0.70
CA VAL A 6 -12.81 7.36 0.24
C VAL A 6 -11.81 6.84 -0.81
N ALA A 7 -11.44 7.67 -1.79
CA ALA A 7 -10.43 7.31 -2.77
C ALA A 7 -9.06 7.02 -2.12
N ALA A 8 -8.67 7.80 -1.11
CA ALA A 8 -7.45 7.57 -0.36
C ALA A 8 -7.48 6.24 0.41
N ILE A 9 -8.61 5.84 1.00
CA ILE A 9 -8.75 4.53 1.67
C ILE A 9 -8.68 3.37 0.66
N ILE A 10 -9.31 3.52 -0.50
CA ILE A 10 -9.24 2.53 -1.58
C ILE A 10 -7.80 2.38 -2.06
N GLY A 11 -7.13 3.51 -2.33
CA GLY A 11 -5.74 3.56 -2.75
C GLY A 11 -4.79 2.97 -1.72
N ALA A 12 -4.96 3.28 -0.44
CA ALA A 12 -4.15 2.72 0.65
C ALA A 12 -4.27 1.19 0.77
N THR A 13 -5.39 0.61 0.32
CA THR A 13 -5.61 -0.84 0.30
C THR A 13 -4.94 -1.49 -0.92
N PHE A 14 -4.96 -0.82 -2.07
CA PHE A 14 -4.46 -1.35 -3.33
C PHE A 14 -3.31 -0.50 -3.87
N ASN A 15 -2.10 -0.83 -3.40
CA ASN A 15 -0.89 -0.17 -3.85
C ASN A 15 -0.30 -0.87 -5.08
N PRO A 16 -0.02 -0.15 -6.19
CA PRO A 16 0.65 -0.69 -7.37
C PRO A 16 1.92 -1.48 -7.05
N TRP A 17 2.76 -0.95 -6.16
CA TRP A 17 4.04 -1.56 -5.79
C TRP A 17 3.85 -2.89 -5.04
N MET A 18 2.71 -3.10 -4.37
CA MET A 18 2.44 -4.34 -3.62
C MET A 18 2.39 -5.56 -4.54
N ILE A 19 1.91 -5.39 -5.77
CA ILE A 19 1.81 -6.47 -6.75
C ILE A 19 3.20 -6.91 -7.22
N PHE A 20 4.08 -5.95 -7.54
CA PHE A 20 5.47 -6.22 -7.89
C PHE A 20 6.25 -6.88 -6.75
N TYR A 21 6.03 -6.38 -5.53
CA TYR A 21 6.61 -6.98 -4.32
C TYR A 21 6.13 -8.42 -4.13
N GLN A 22 4.83 -8.68 -4.23
CA GLN A 22 4.26 -10.00 -4.01
C GLN A 22 4.68 -11.01 -5.09
N GLN A 23 4.78 -10.59 -6.34
CA GLN A 23 5.30 -11.41 -7.43
C GLN A 23 6.76 -11.80 -7.17
N SER A 24 7.61 -10.82 -6.89
CA SER A 24 9.04 -11.04 -6.67
C SER A 24 9.30 -11.89 -5.41
N ALA A 25 8.60 -11.60 -4.32
CA ALA A 25 8.68 -12.38 -3.09
C ALA A 25 8.21 -13.84 -3.29
N SER A 26 7.23 -14.09 -4.15
CA SER A 26 6.79 -15.45 -4.47
C SER A 26 7.83 -16.23 -5.25
N VAL A 27 8.53 -15.57 -6.17
CA VAL A 27 9.66 -16.14 -6.93
C VAL A 27 10.83 -16.45 -6.00
N ASP A 28 11.16 -15.52 -5.09
CA ASP A 28 12.29 -15.65 -4.18
C ASP A 28 12.07 -16.74 -3.11
N LYS A 29 10.82 -16.87 -2.62
CA LYS A 29 10.37 -18.00 -1.78
C LYS A 29 10.32 -19.34 -2.52
N LYS A 30 10.57 -19.37 -3.84
CA LYS A 30 10.52 -20.57 -4.70
C LYS A 30 9.20 -21.33 -4.58
N LEU A 31 8.09 -20.61 -4.45
CA LEU A 31 6.76 -21.22 -4.32
C LEU A 31 6.42 -22.06 -5.54
N GLN A 32 5.93 -23.28 -5.32
CA GLN A 32 5.53 -24.18 -6.39
C GLN A 32 4.01 -24.13 -6.60
N PRO A 33 3.49 -24.59 -7.75
CA PRO A 33 2.05 -24.65 -8.00
C PRO A 33 1.24 -25.39 -6.92
N LYS A 34 1.85 -26.36 -6.23
CA LYS A 34 1.24 -27.08 -5.09
C LYS A 34 0.98 -26.19 -3.86
N ASP A 35 1.76 -25.11 -3.72
CA ASP A 35 1.68 -24.18 -2.59
C ASP A 35 0.63 -23.09 -2.81
N LEU A 36 0.05 -22.99 -4.02
CA LEU A 36 -0.94 -21.97 -4.39
C LEU A 36 -2.12 -21.92 -3.42
N LYS A 37 -2.61 -23.07 -2.93
CA LYS A 37 -3.72 -23.09 -1.98
C LYS A 37 -3.33 -22.42 -0.66
N HIS A 38 -2.14 -22.72 -0.14
CA HIS A 38 -1.63 -22.13 1.10
C HIS A 38 -1.34 -20.64 0.92
N ALA A 39 -0.71 -20.25 -0.18
CA ALA A 39 -0.43 -18.84 -0.50
C ALA A 39 -1.71 -17.99 -0.61
N ARG A 40 -2.81 -18.56 -1.17
CA ARG A 40 -4.12 -17.90 -1.23
C ARG A 40 -4.75 -17.72 0.15
N TRP A 41 -4.65 -18.73 1.01
CA TRP A 41 -5.13 -18.64 2.39
C TRP A 41 -4.34 -17.63 3.21
N ASP A 42 -3.02 -17.63 3.09
CA ASP A 42 -2.13 -16.66 3.74
C ASP A 42 -2.48 -15.22 3.33
N THR A 43 -2.57 -14.98 2.02
CA THR A 43 -2.96 -13.66 1.49
C THR A 43 -4.37 -13.26 1.93
N GLY A 44 -5.33 -14.20 1.89
CA GLY A 44 -6.72 -13.93 2.27
C GLY A 44 -6.87 -13.60 3.75
N LEU A 45 -6.21 -14.37 4.62
CA LEU A 45 -6.21 -14.14 6.06
C LEU A 45 -5.52 -12.80 6.39
N GLY A 46 -4.37 -12.52 5.78
CA GLY A 46 -3.67 -11.25 5.93
C GLY A 46 -4.51 -10.05 5.50
N ALA A 47 -5.25 -10.17 4.39
CA ALA A 47 -6.16 -9.14 3.93
C ALA A 47 -7.30 -8.88 4.93
N VAL A 48 -7.95 -9.93 5.43
CA VAL A 48 -9.03 -9.80 6.43
C VAL A 48 -8.53 -9.16 7.72
N LEU A 49 -7.39 -9.63 8.25
CA LEU A 49 -6.80 -9.08 9.48
C LEU A 49 -6.46 -7.60 9.33
N THR A 50 -5.89 -7.21 8.18
CA THR A 50 -5.56 -5.81 7.90
C THR A 50 -6.82 -4.95 7.83
N GLN A 51 -7.88 -5.42 7.18
CA GLN A 51 -9.15 -4.68 7.11
C GLN A 51 -9.86 -4.59 8.46
N CYS A 52 -9.80 -5.64 9.29
CA CYS A 52 -10.29 -5.59 10.67
C CYS A 52 -9.54 -4.54 11.49
N LEU A 53 -8.21 -4.47 11.36
CA LEU A 53 -7.40 -3.45 12.04
C LEU A 53 -7.78 -2.04 11.57
N THR A 54 -7.85 -1.80 10.26
CA THR A 54 -8.25 -0.50 9.70
C THR A 54 -9.64 -0.09 10.19
N GLY A 55 -10.60 -1.02 10.17
CA GLY A 55 -11.95 -0.79 10.67
C GLY A 55 -11.98 -0.47 12.17
N ALA A 56 -11.21 -1.21 12.98
CA ALA A 56 -11.11 -0.97 14.42
C ALA A 56 -10.56 0.43 14.73
N VAL A 57 -9.49 0.86 14.03
CA VAL A 57 -8.91 2.19 14.19
C VAL A 57 -9.92 3.28 13.77
N LEU A 58 -10.63 3.08 12.66
CA LEU A 58 -11.64 4.03 12.17
C LEU A 58 -12.80 4.18 13.17
N ILE A 59 -13.33 3.07 13.69
CA ILE A 59 -14.43 3.06 14.67
C ILE A 59 -13.97 3.71 15.98
N ALA A 60 -12.77 3.37 16.47
CA ALA A 60 -12.20 3.94 17.68
C ALA A 60 -12.04 5.47 17.55
N ALA A 61 -11.50 5.94 16.42
CA ALA A 61 -11.39 7.36 16.13
C ALA A 61 -12.77 8.03 16.09
N ALA A 62 -13.73 7.47 15.36
CA ALA A 62 -15.08 8.01 15.24
C ALA A 62 -15.82 8.09 16.59
N ALA A 63 -15.67 7.10 17.46
CA ALA A 63 -16.28 7.07 18.78
C ALA A 63 -15.79 8.21 19.68
N LYS A 64 -14.49 8.53 19.62
CA LYS A 64 -13.89 9.62 20.42
C LYS A 64 -14.15 11.01 19.87
N LEU A 65 -14.18 11.16 18.54
CA LEU A 65 -14.61 12.42 17.93
C LEU A 65 -16.05 12.75 18.34
N ARG A 66 -16.93 11.73 18.41
CA ARG A 66 -18.32 11.90 18.88
C ARG A 66 -18.42 12.28 20.36
N SER A 67 -17.51 11.82 21.23
CA SER A 67 -17.56 12.13 22.67
C SER A 67 -17.03 13.53 23.03
N GLY A 68 -16.72 14.38 22.04
CA GLY A 68 -16.31 15.77 22.24
C GLY A 68 -14.91 15.94 22.84
N SER A 69 -14.14 14.86 22.96
CA SER A 69 -12.83 14.86 23.62
C SER A 69 -11.67 15.14 22.67
N ALA A 70 -11.90 15.10 21.35
CA ALA A 70 -10.86 15.21 20.32
C ALA A 70 -10.72 16.65 19.78
N PRO A 71 -9.53 17.04 19.26
CA PRO A 71 -9.33 18.34 18.62
C PRO A 71 -10.29 18.54 17.43
N ALA A 72 -10.69 19.81 17.18
CA ALA A 72 -11.61 20.18 16.10
C ALA A 72 -11.04 19.98 14.68
N SER A 73 -9.72 19.77 14.55
CA SER A 73 -9.03 19.48 13.29
C SER A 73 -8.08 18.30 13.44
N LEU A 74 -7.89 17.56 12.33
CA LEU A 74 -6.92 16.46 12.16
C LEU A 74 -5.93 16.82 11.03
N ALA A 75 -5.54 18.10 10.94
CA ALA A 75 -4.78 18.62 9.82
C ALA A 75 -3.27 18.35 9.95
N SER A 76 -2.81 17.94 11.14
CA SER A 76 -1.40 17.64 11.39
C SER A 76 -1.19 16.27 12.03
N VAL A 77 -0.01 15.68 11.79
CA VAL A 77 0.41 14.43 12.44
C VAL A 77 0.39 14.56 13.96
N GLY A 78 0.73 15.75 14.49
CA GLY A 78 0.65 16.05 15.91
C GLY A 78 -0.77 16.06 16.46
N GLU A 79 -1.74 16.59 15.72
CA GLU A 79 -3.18 16.54 16.08
C GLU A 79 -3.72 15.11 16.05
N ILE A 80 -3.36 14.34 15.02
CA ILE A 80 -3.73 12.92 14.92
C ILE A 80 -3.15 12.14 16.10
N SER A 81 -1.88 12.36 16.44
CA SER A 81 -1.25 11.76 17.61
C SER A 81 -1.99 12.12 18.89
N LYS A 82 -2.28 13.40 19.13
CA LYS A 82 -3.04 13.86 20.30
C LYS A 82 -4.42 13.21 20.38
N ALA A 83 -5.16 13.17 19.27
CA ALA A 83 -6.47 12.53 19.19
C ALA A 83 -6.40 11.03 19.54
N LEU A 84 -5.35 10.34 19.09
CA LEU A 84 -5.14 8.92 19.39
C LEU A 84 -4.65 8.68 20.83
N THR A 85 -3.86 9.59 21.41
CA THR A 85 -3.38 9.46 22.79
C THR A 85 -4.50 9.54 23.82
N LEU A 86 -5.58 10.27 23.48
CA LEU A 86 -6.80 10.35 24.30
C LEU A 86 -7.61 9.04 24.33
N LEU A 87 -7.30 8.06 23.48
CA LEU A 87 -7.88 6.70 23.52
C LEU A 87 -7.21 5.81 24.56
N LEU A 88 -5.89 5.91 24.74
CA LEU A 88 -5.08 4.94 25.48
C LEU A 88 -4.49 5.48 26.80
N GLY A 89 -4.61 6.79 27.06
CA GLY A 89 -3.90 7.51 28.12
C GLY A 89 -2.71 8.30 27.56
N GLU A 90 -2.37 9.46 28.16
CA GLU A 90 -1.38 10.37 27.57
C GLU A 90 0.00 9.73 27.37
N GLU A 91 0.51 8.96 28.34
CA GLU A 91 1.84 8.35 28.23
C GLU A 91 1.85 7.07 27.39
N SER A 92 0.95 6.13 27.71
CA SER A 92 0.79 4.85 27.00
C SER A 92 0.40 5.05 25.54
N GLY A 93 -0.49 6.00 25.25
CA GLY A 93 -0.91 6.33 23.89
C GLY A 93 0.19 6.99 23.07
N ARG A 94 1.02 7.86 23.68
CA ARG A 94 2.14 8.50 22.96
C ARG A 94 3.21 7.49 22.62
N LEU A 95 3.54 6.60 23.55
CA LEU A 95 4.48 5.51 23.33
C LEU A 95 3.98 4.53 22.28
N ALA A 96 2.73 4.05 22.39
CA ALA A 96 2.15 3.12 21.42
C ALA A 96 2.07 3.73 20.01
N PHE A 97 1.67 5.00 19.89
CA PHE A 97 1.64 5.71 18.61
C PHE A 97 3.05 5.90 18.04
N GLY A 98 4.01 6.36 18.85
CA GLY A 98 5.38 6.57 18.42
C GLY A 98 6.05 5.27 17.95
N VAL A 99 5.96 4.20 18.73
CA VAL A 99 6.48 2.88 18.37
C VAL A 99 5.77 2.33 17.14
N GLY A 100 4.45 2.50 17.04
CA GLY A 100 3.67 2.07 15.88
C GLY A 100 4.08 2.78 14.60
N VAL A 101 4.22 4.11 14.63
CA VAL A 101 4.65 4.91 13.47
C VAL A 101 6.09 4.60 13.09
N LEU A 102 7.00 4.45 14.05
CA LEU A 102 8.39 4.06 13.79
C LEU A 102 8.49 2.65 13.19
N GLY A 103 7.75 1.68 13.75
CA GLY A 103 7.70 0.32 13.23
C GLY A 103 7.13 0.26 11.81
N ALA A 104 6.00 0.94 11.58
CA ALA A 104 5.36 0.99 10.27
C ALA A 104 6.24 1.68 9.22
N SER A 105 6.90 2.79 9.56
CA SER A 105 7.80 3.50 8.66
C SER A 105 9.05 2.70 8.32
N LEU A 106 9.63 1.96 9.28
CA LEU A 106 10.76 1.06 9.03
C LEU A 106 10.39 -0.07 8.08
N VAL A 107 9.25 -0.73 8.32
CA VAL A 107 8.73 -1.78 7.44
C VAL A 107 8.47 -1.22 6.04
N ALA A 108 7.81 -0.07 5.94
CA ALA A 108 7.57 0.60 4.67
C ALA A 108 8.88 0.91 3.93
N ALA A 109 9.89 1.44 4.61
CA ALA A 109 11.19 1.73 4.02
C ALA A 109 11.85 0.48 3.46
N ILE A 110 11.88 -0.62 4.22
CA ILE A 110 12.47 -1.90 3.77
C ILE A 110 11.73 -2.44 2.56
N VAL A 111 10.40 -2.51 2.63
CA VAL A 111 9.55 -3.07 1.58
C VAL A 111 9.62 -2.23 0.29
N SER A 112 9.59 -0.89 0.40
CA SER A 112 9.75 0.00 -0.75
C SER A 112 11.13 -0.14 -1.39
N SER A 113 12.17 -0.33 -0.59
CA SER A 113 13.54 -0.54 -1.08
C SER A 113 13.68 -1.86 -1.83
N LEU A 114 13.10 -2.95 -1.28
CA LEU A 114 13.06 -4.26 -1.94
C LEU A 114 12.26 -4.21 -3.24
N ALA A 115 11.08 -3.60 -3.22
CA ALA A 115 10.24 -3.45 -4.41
C ALA A 115 10.94 -2.65 -5.50
N PHE A 116 11.65 -1.58 -5.12
CA PHE A 116 12.48 -0.80 -6.05
C PHE A 116 13.64 -1.64 -6.61
N ALA A 117 14.35 -2.37 -5.75
CA ALA A 117 15.45 -3.24 -6.16
C ALA A 117 15.01 -4.29 -7.18
N TRP A 118 13.91 -4.98 -6.89
CA TRP A 118 13.37 -6.00 -7.78
C TRP A 118 12.83 -5.41 -9.08
N GLY A 119 12.08 -4.29 -9.02
CA GLY A 119 11.56 -3.64 -10.21
C GLY A 119 12.65 -3.15 -11.16
N VAL A 120 13.71 -2.52 -10.63
CA VAL A 120 14.86 -2.09 -11.44
C VAL A 120 15.64 -3.29 -11.99
N GLY A 121 15.80 -4.35 -11.18
CA GLY A 121 16.46 -5.59 -11.63
C GLY A 121 15.72 -6.27 -12.78
N GLU A 122 14.39 -6.28 -12.75
CA GLU A 122 13.55 -6.86 -13.81
C GLU A 122 13.64 -6.06 -15.11
N VAL A 123 13.60 -4.72 -15.04
CA VAL A 123 13.69 -3.84 -16.22
C VAL A 123 15.08 -3.85 -16.85
N THR A 124 16.13 -3.92 -16.05
CA THR A 124 17.52 -3.89 -16.55
C THR A 124 18.03 -5.26 -16.98
N GLY A 125 17.25 -6.33 -16.80
CA GLY A 125 17.63 -7.71 -17.13
C GLY A 125 18.73 -8.29 -16.23
N TYR A 126 19.25 -7.51 -15.29
CA TYR A 126 20.22 -7.95 -14.31
C TYR A 126 19.49 -8.45 -13.07
N ARG A 127 19.48 -9.78 -12.87
CA ARG A 127 19.08 -10.42 -11.61
C ARG A 127 20.05 -10.03 -10.50
N ARG A 128 19.99 -8.81 -9.99
CA ARG A 128 20.82 -8.37 -8.86
C ARG A 128 19.93 -8.03 -7.68
N SER A 129 19.77 -9.05 -6.84
CA SER A 129 19.18 -8.98 -5.50
C SER A 129 20.04 -8.08 -4.60
N LEU A 130 19.42 -7.53 -3.54
CA LEU A 130 20.06 -6.80 -2.43
C LEU A 130 21.10 -7.64 -1.65
N GLU A 131 21.33 -8.90 -2.04
CA GLU A 131 22.36 -9.80 -1.51
C GLU A 131 23.78 -9.53 -2.04
N PHE A 132 23.94 -8.76 -3.13
CA PHE A 132 25.27 -8.43 -3.65
C PHE A 132 25.90 -7.22 -2.96
N ARG A 133 27.21 -7.29 -2.73
CA ARG A 133 28.00 -6.30 -1.98
C ARG A 133 27.79 -4.88 -2.54
N PRO A 134 27.75 -3.83 -1.69
CA PRO A 134 27.49 -2.45 -2.09
C PRO A 134 28.45 -1.88 -3.16
N PHE A 135 29.57 -2.55 -3.42
CA PHE A 135 30.60 -2.13 -4.37
C PHE A 135 30.47 -2.70 -5.78
N GLU A 136 29.56 -3.66 -6.03
CA GLU A 136 29.42 -4.29 -7.36
C GLU A 136 28.36 -3.64 -8.26
N ALA A 137 27.48 -2.79 -7.72
CA ALA A 137 26.36 -2.19 -8.45
C ALA A 137 26.24 -0.66 -8.21
N LYS A 138 27.31 0.08 -8.46
CA LYS A 138 27.39 1.54 -8.21
C LYS A 138 26.24 2.35 -8.81
N TRP A 139 25.77 1.99 -10.01
CA TRP A 139 24.61 2.64 -10.65
C TRP A 139 23.31 2.41 -9.88
N PHE A 140 23.04 1.17 -9.47
CA PHE A 140 21.83 0.82 -8.71
C PHE A 140 21.75 1.59 -7.38
N TYR A 141 22.84 1.58 -6.61
CA TYR A 141 22.91 2.34 -5.36
C TYR A 141 22.85 3.85 -5.61
N GLY A 142 23.40 4.35 -6.72
CA GLY A 142 23.30 5.75 -7.12
C GLY A 142 21.85 6.19 -7.37
N VAL A 143 21.09 5.43 -8.17
CA VAL A 143 19.66 5.74 -8.42
C VAL A 143 18.86 5.60 -7.12
N TYR A 144 19.10 4.55 -6.33
CA TYR A 144 18.40 4.34 -5.06
C TYR A 144 18.65 5.50 -4.07
N VAL A 145 19.91 5.91 -3.86
CA VAL A 145 20.24 7.06 -3.01
C VAL A 145 19.62 8.34 -3.58
N GLY A 146 19.64 8.53 -4.90
CA GLY A 146 18.97 9.65 -5.56
C GLY A 146 17.47 9.69 -5.28
N CYS A 147 16.78 8.54 -5.36
CA CYS A 147 15.37 8.43 -5.02
C CYS A 147 15.09 8.71 -3.54
N VAL A 148 15.91 8.18 -2.62
CA VAL A 148 15.76 8.39 -1.17
C VAL A 148 15.99 9.86 -0.81
N VAL A 149 17.06 10.47 -1.31
CA VAL A 149 17.37 11.88 -1.07
C VAL A 149 16.32 12.78 -1.71
N GLY A 150 15.86 12.46 -2.92
CA GLY A 150 14.78 13.18 -3.60
C GLY A 150 13.46 13.10 -2.84
N ALA A 151 13.08 11.93 -2.35
CA ALA A 151 11.90 11.75 -1.51
C ALA A 151 12.03 12.52 -0.18
N GLY A 152 13.22 12.48 0.45
CA GLY A 152 13.51 13.24 1.66
C GLY A 152 13.40 14.75 1.44
N ALA A 153 13.94 15.25 0.33
CA ALA A 153 13.82 16.66 -0.04
C ALA A 153 12.37 17.07 -0.32
N LEU A 154 11.60 16.22 -1.02
CA LEU A 154 10.18 16.46 -1.27
C LEU A 154 9.39 16.56 0.04
N VAL A 155 9.60 15.61 0.95
CA VAL A 155 8.95 15.61 2.28
C VAL A 155 9.35 16.85 3.09
N TRP A 156 10.60 17.31 2.97
CA TRP A 156 11.08 18.50 3.66
C TRP A 156 10.48 19.80 3.11
N LEU A 157 10.20 19.85 1.82
CA LEU A 157 9.63 21.04 1.14
C LEU A 157 8.11 21.17 1.33
N VAL A 158 7.40 20.08 1.60
CA VAL A 158 5.93 20.09 1.70
C VAL A 158 5.50 20.36 3.15
N PRO A 159 4.81 21.48 3.43
CA PRO A 159 4.39 21.82 4.79
C PRO A 159 3.25 20.94 5.32
N ASP A 160 2.39 20.43 4.43
CA ASP A 160 1.25 19.58 4.79
C ASP A 160 1.52 18.11 4.44
N LEU A 161 2.08 17.39 5.40
CA LEU A 161 2.36 15.95 5.29
C LEU A 161 1.09 15.09 5.22
N VAL A 162 0.00 15.55 5.82
CA VAL A 162 -1.28 14.84 5.81
C VAL A 162 -1.86 14.87 4.41
N TRP A 163 -1.91 16.05 3.79
CA TRP A 163 -2.30 16.21 2.39
C TRP A 163 -1.40 15.40 1.46
N LEU A 164 -0.08 15.45 1.64
CA LEU A 164 0.87 14.70 0.80
C LEU A 164 0.58 13.19 0.86
N THR A 165 0.32 12.68 2.06
CA THR A 165 -0.01 11.26 2.27
C THR A 165 -1.33 10.91 1.60
N ILE A 166 -2.39 11.71 1.79
CA ILE A 166 -3.70 11.47 1.17
C ILE A 166 -3.58 11.50 -0.35
N ALA A 167 -2.89 12.50 -0.90
CA ALA A 167 -2.67 12.65 -2.34
C ALA A 167 -1.93 11.45 -2.93
N ALA A 168 -0.89 10.94 -2.24
CA ALA A 168 -0.18 9.74 -2.66
C ALA A 168 -1.10 8.51 -2.71
N GLN A 169 -2.03 8.35 -1.76
CA GLN A 169 -3.00 7.26 -1.81
C GLN A 169 -4.03 7.43 -2.92
N VAL A 170 -4.52 8.64 -3.16
CA VAL A 170 -5.44 8.90 -4.28
C VAL A 170 -4.75 8.60 -5.61
N LEU A 171 -3.45 8.91 -5.75
CA LEU A 171 -2.66 8.52 -6.91
C LEU A 171 -2.60 6.99 -7.07
N ASN A 172 -2.41 6.23 -5.99
CA ASN A 172 -2.48 4.76 -6.04
C ASN A 172 -3.85 4.27 -6.54
N ALA A 173 -4.95 4.89 -6.10
CA ALA A 173 -6.29 4.58 -6.58
C ALA A 173 -6.45 4.83 -8.09
N PHE A 174 -5.84 5.89 -8.62
CA PHE A 174 -5.82 6.17 -10.07
C PHE A 174 -4.98 5.20 -10.88
N LEU A 175 -3.90 4.66 -10.29
CA LEU A 175 -3.04 3.67 -10.94
C LEU A 175 -3.64 2.26 -10.90
N MET A 176 -4.59 2.01 -9.99
CA MET A 176 -5.21 0.71 -9.80
C MET A 176 -5.80 0.06 -11.07
N PRO A 177 -6.54 0.78 -11.95
CA PRO A 177 -7.07 0.20 -13.18
C PRO A 177 -5.99 -0.32 -14.12
N LEU A 178 -4.85 0.38 -14.19
CA LEU A 178 -3.72 -0.03 -15.02
C LEU A 178 -3.14 -1.35 -14.49
N VAL A 179 -2.86 -1.41 -13.19
CA VAL A 179 -2.18 -2.56 -12.59
C VAL A 179 -3.10 -3.79 -12.53
N ILE A 180 -4.34 -3.62 -12.06
CA ILE A 180 -5.31 -4.72 -12.00
C ILE A 180 -5.71 -5.16 -13.41
N GLY A 181 -5.86 -4.22 -14.35
CA GLY A 181 -6.15 -4.54 -15.75
C GLY A 181 -5.07 -5.43 -16.37
N LEU A 182 -3.79 -5.12 -16.13
CA LEU A 182 -2.67 -5.95 -16.57
C LEU A 182 -2.67 -7.33 -15.89
N LEU A 183 -2.92 -7.40 -14.57
CA LEU A 183 -3.01 -8.68 -13.86
C LEU A 183 -4.13 -9.58 -14.39
N VAL A 184 -5.33 -9.01 -14.61
CA VAL A 184 -6.47 -9.74 -15.17
C VAL A 184 -6.16 -10.19 -16.60
N ALA A 185 -5.52 -9.35 -17.41
CA ALA A 185 -5.11 -9.71 -18.77
C ALA A 185 -4.12 -10.89 -18.77
N LEU A 186 -3.11 -10.86 -17.89
CA LEU A 186 -2.16 -11.96 -17.71
C LEU A 186 -2.87 -13.23 -17.25
N ALA A 187 -3.78 -13.12 -16.28
CA ALA A 187 -4.47 -14.26 -15.71
C ALA A 187 -5.44 -14.95 -16.69
N VAL A 188 -5.93 -14.21 -17.68
CA VAL A 188 -6.83 -14.72 -18.73
C VAL A 188 -6.08 -15.20 -19.96
N LYS A 189 -5.00 -14.52 -20.39
CA LYS A 189 -4.30 -14.81 -21.66
C LYS A 189 -3.05 -15.65 -21.51
N VAL A 190 -2.30 -15.51 -20.41
CA VAL A 190 -0.92 -16.03 -20.31
C VAL A 190 -0.83 -17.26 -19.39
N LEU A 191 -1.70 -17.40 -18.39
CA LEU A 191 -1.65 -18.53 -17.46
C LEU A 191 -1.90 -19.89 -18.16
N PRO A 192 -1.15 -20.96 -17.78
CA PRO A 192 -1.37 -22.32 -18.25
C PRO A 192 -2.81 -22.81 -18.01
N GLU A 193 -3.32 -23.64 -18.93
CA GLU A 193 -4.67 -24.24 -18.88
C GLU A 193 -5.17 -24.70 -17.49
N PRO A 194 -4.37 -25.40 -16.64
CA PRO A 194 -4.84 -25.88 -15.34
C PRO A 194 -5.02 -24.79 -14.25
N VAL A 195 -4.40 -23.61 -14.42
CA VAL A 195 -4.45 -22.50 -13.44
C VAL A 195 -5.13 -21.24 -14.01
N ARG A 196 -5.56 -21.28 -15.28
CA ARG A 196 -6.22 -20.15 -15.95
C ARG A 196 -7.59 -19.87 -15.33
N LEU A 197 -7.92 -18.58 -15.18
CA LEU A 197 -9.25 -18.15 -14.75
C LEU A 197 -10.31 -18.63 -15.77
N ARG A 198 -11.17 -19.58 -15.37
CA ARG A 198 -12.23 -20.15 -16.20
C ARG A 198 -13.61 -20.03 -15.53
N GLY A 199 -14.66 -20.08 -16.35
CA GLY A 199 -16.05 -20.11 -15.92
C GLY A 199 -16.52 -18.84 -15.21
N TRP A 200 -17.43 -19.01 -14.24
CA TRP A 200 -18.03 -17.92 -13.47
C TRP A 200 -17.01 -17.13 -12.63
N TYR A 201 -15.96 -17.79 -12.15
CA TYR A 201 -14.94 -17.17 -11.30
C TYR A 201 -14.13 -16.09 -12.05
N LYS A 202 -13.91 -16.28 -13.35
CA LYS A 202 -13.30 -15.26 -14.23
C LYS A 202 -14.15 -13.99 -14.25
N TRP A 203 -15.45 -14.13 -14.53
CA TRP A 203 -16.37 -13.00 -14.63
C TRP A 203 -16.56 -12.30 -13.28
N LEU A 204 -16.63 -13.06 -12.19
CA LEU A 204 -16.64 -12.48 -10.84
C LEU A 204 -15.39 -11.64 -10.59
N THR A 205 -14.21 -12.18 -10.89
CA THR A 205 -12.93 -11.48 -10.65
C THR A 205 -12.87 -10.19 -11.46
N ILE A 206 -13.28 -10.23 -12.74
CA ILE A 206 -13.35 -9.05 -13.60
C ILE A 206 -14.37 -8.04 -13.05
N ALA A 207 -15.57 -8.47 -12.68
CA ALA A 207 -16.62 -7.58 -12.19
C ALA A 207 -16.21 -6.87 -10.90
N VAL A 208 -15.70 -7.62 -9.91
CA VAL A 208 -15.25 -7.06 -8.63
C VAL A 208 -14.07 -6.12 -8.82
N SER A 209 -13.08 -6.52 -9.63
CA SER A 209 -11.91 -5.70 -9.95
C SER A 209 -12.30 -4.39 -10.64
N SER A 210 -13.15 -4.47 -11.66
CA SER A 210 -13.64 -3.31 -12.40
C SER A 210 -14.49 -2.41 -11.52
N ALA A 211 -15.34 -2.96 -10.65
CA ALA A 211 -16.13 -2.18 -9.69
C ALA A 211 -15.22 -1.43 -8.71
N ALA A 212 -14.21 -2.10 -8.14
CA ALA A 212 -13.23 -1.45 -7.27
C ALA A 212 -12.47 -0.34 -8.00
N CYS A 213 -12.04 -0.58 -9.24
CA CYS A 213 -11.35 0.42 -10.07
C CYS A 213 -12.24 1.62 -10.39
N ALA A 214 -13.49 1.37 -10.80
CA ALA A 214 -14.45 2.41 -11.09
C ALA A 214 -14.74 3.26 -9.85
N LEU A 215 -14.95 2.64 -8.69
CA LEU A 215 -15.17 3.34 -7.43
C LEU A 215 -13.96 4.17 -7.00
N GLY A 216 -12.74 3.61 -7.08
CA GLY A 216 -11.51 4.31 -6.72
C GLY A 216 -11.27 5.55 -7.59
N VAL A 217 -11.38 5.39 -8.92
CA VAL A 217 -11.22 6.49 -9.87
C VAL A 217 -12.33 7.52 -9.73
N PHE A 218 -13.59 7.09 -9.65
CA PHE A 218 -14.73 7.98 -9.49
C PHE A 218 -14.65 8.79 -8.20
N ALA A 219 -14.32 8.15 -7.07
CA ALA A 219 -14.13 8.82 -5.79
C ALA A 219 -12.95 9.81 -5.84
N GLY A 220 -11.88 9.46 -6.57
CA GLY A 220 -10.72 10.34 -6.78
C GLY A 220 -11.10 11.59 -7.57
N ILE A 221 -11.78 11.42 -8.70
CA ILE A 221 -12.22 12.53 -9.57
C ILE A 221 -13.24 13.41 -8.85
N SER A 222 -14.29 12.81 -8.27
CA SER A 222 -15.32 13.55 -7.51
C SER A 222 -14.78 14.19 -6.23
N GLY A 223 -13.61 13.78 -5.76
CA GLY A 223 -12.92 14.40 -4.64
C GLY A 223 -12.10 15.63 -5.01
N LEU A 224 -11.74 15.78 -6.30
CA LEU A 224 -10.97 16.91 -6.85
C LEU A 224 -11.86 18.11 -7.25
N PHE A 225 -13.13 17.84 -7.58
CA PHE A 225 -14.16 18.84 -7.87
C PHE A 225 -15.02 19.12 -6.63
#